data_AF-A0A4Q3JV83-F1
#
_entry.id   AF-A0A4Q3JV83-F1
#
_cell.length_a   1.000
_cell.length_b   1.000
_cell.length_c   1.000
_cell.angle_alpha   90.00
_cell.angle_beta   90.00
_cell.angle_gamma   90.00
#
_symmetry.space_group_name_H-M   'P 1'
#
loop_
_entity.id
_entity.type
_entity.pdbx_description
1 polymer ?
#
loop_
_entity_poly.entity_id
_entity_poly.type
_entity_poly.pdbx_seq_one_letter_code
_entity_poly.pdbx_strand_id
1 'polypeptide(L)' 'MPTPADQAPPRPEQTEPAWPRALWLVRHGESAGNVARDAAEAAGLPLIDITARDVDVELSGR' A
#
# COMPACT_ATOMS: atom_id res chain seq x y z
N MET A 1 41.82 32.03 32.63
CA MET A 1 40.58 31.31 33.01
C MET A 1 39.63 31.37 31.81
N PRO A 2 39.45 30.30 31.02
CA PRO A 2 38.44 30.30 29.96
C PRO A 2 37.04 30.05 30.55
N THR A 3 36.05 30.77 30.02
CA THR A 3 34.62 30.79 30.39
C THR A 3 33.93 29.43 30.12
N PRO A 4 32.95 28.98 30.94
CA PRO A 4 32.39 27.63 30.84
C PRO A 4 31.24 27.51 29.81
N ALA A 5 31.42 28.05 28.60
CA ALA A 5 30.38 28.09 27.58
C ALA A 5 30.55 27.09 26.42
N ASP A 6 31.63 26.30 26.38
CA ASP A 6 32.04 25.60 25.16
C ASP A 6 31.84 24.07 25.15
N GLN A 7 30.86 23.54 25.89
CA GLN A 7 30.54 22.11 25.81
C GLN A 7 29.04 21.88 25.73
N ALA A 8 28.46 22.21 24.57
CA ALA A 8 27.22 21.57 24.16
C ALA A 8 27.52 20.08 23.91
N PRO A 9 26.70 19.14 24.42
CA PRO A 9 26.92 17.72 24.17
C PRO A 9 26.90 17.45 22.65
N PRO A 10 27.72 16.52 22.14
CA PRO A 10 27.69 16.17 20.73
C PRO A 10 26.28 15.71 20.37
N ARG A 11 25.70 16.30 19.33
CA ARG A 11 24.41 15.88 18.78
C ARG A 11 24.54 14.41 18.39
N PRO A 12 23.61 13.52 18.78
CA PRO A 12 23.70 12.11 18.39
C PRO A 12 23.90 12.03 16.88
N GLU A 13 24.91 11.28 16.46
CA GLU A 13 25.22 11.06 15.06
C GLU A 13 23.95 10.56 14.38
N GLN A 14 23.42 11.37 13.46
CA GLN A 14 22.20 11.06 12.76
C GLN A 14 22.51 9.87 11.85
N THR A 15 22.24 8.67 12.35
CA THR A 15 22.31 7.46 11.54
C THR A 15 21.21 7.60 10.50
N GLU A 16 21.58 7.85 9.25
CA GLU A 16 20.59 7.87 8.17
C GLU A 16 19.80 6.56 8.20
N PRO A 17 18.46 6.61 8.14
CA PRO A 17 17.66 5.40 8.14
C PRO A 17 18.06 4.55 6.93
N ALA A 18 18.49 3.31 7.19
CA ALA A 18 18.87 2.39 6.14
C ALA A 18 17.62 2.01 5.31
N TRP A 19 17.54 2.53 4.09
CA TRP A 19 16.44 2.23 3.17
C TRP A 19 16.54 0.80 2.62
N PRO A 20 15.41 0.12 2.35
CA PRO A 20 15.42 -1.21 1.76
C PRO A 20 16.03 -1.18 0.35
N ARG A 21 16.84 -2.20 0.03
CA ARG A 21 17.46 -2.33 -1.30
C ARG A 21 16.49 -2.73 -2.41
N ALA A 22 15.32 -3.26 -2.05
CA ALA A 22 14.29 -3.70 -2.98
C ALA A 22 12.90 -3.56 -2.37
N LEU A 23 11.93 -3.21 -3.20
CA LEU A 23 10.51 -3.17 -2.89
C LEU A 23 9.78 -4.07 -3.90
N TRP A 24 9.00 -5.01 -3.41
CA TRP A 24 8.20 -5.91 -4.24
C TRP A 24 6.76 -5.40 -4.29
N LEU A 25 6.27 -5.16 -5.51
CA LEU A 25 4.89 -4.78 -5.77
C LEU A 25 4.19 -5.97 -6.43
N VAL A 26 3.19 -6.52 -5.76
CA VAL A 26 2.44 -7.69 -6.23
C VAL A 26 0.99 -7.28 -6.45
N ARG A 27 0.46 -7.59 -7.63
CA ARG A 27 -0.98 -7.44 -7.91
C ARG A 27 -1.74 -8.61 -7.30
N HIS A 28 -2.91 -8.35 -6.71
CA HIS A 28 -3.81 -9.41 -6.24
C HIS A 28 -4.33 -10.27 -7.41
N GLY A 29 -4.86 -11.46 -7.08
CA GLY A 29 -5.52 -12.34 -8.05
C GLY A 29 -6.87 -11.80 -8.53
N GLU A 30 -7.56 -12.56 -9.37
CA GLU A 30 -8.94 -12.22 -9.75
C GLU A 30 -9.85 -12.21 -8.50
N SER A 31 -10.73 -11.21 -8.41
CA SER A 31 -11.73 -11.11 -7.34
C SER A 31 -13.14 -11.34 -7.88
N ALA A 32 -14.07 -11.65 -6.99
CA ALA A 32 -15.49 -11.70 -7.33
C ALA A 32 -15.98 -10.38 -7.95
N GLY A 33 -15.42 -9.25 -7.51
CA GLY A 33 -15.71 -7.93 -8.09
C GLY A 33 -15.22 -7.78 -9.53
N ASN A 34 -14.01 -8.30 -9.84
CA ASN A 34 -13.52 -8.30 -11.22
C ASN A 34 -14.41 -9.16 -12.13
N VAL A 35 -14.81 -10.34 -11.67
CA VAL A 35 -15.72 -11.22 -12.42
C VAL A 35 -17.07 -10.56 -12.69
N ALA A 36 -17.66 -9.92 -11.67
CA ALA A 36 -18.94 -9.24 -11.80
C ALA A 36 -18.86 -8.05 -12.77
N ARG A 37 -17.76 -7.28 -12.74
CA ARG A 37 -17.52 -6.19 -13.69
C ARG A 37 -17.46 -6.71 -15.12
N ASP A 38 -16.64 -7.72 -15.36
CA ASP A 38 -16.41 -8.24 -16.71
C ASP A 38 -17.74 -8.82 -17.29
N ALA A 39 -18.57 -9.44 -16.44
CA ALA A 39 -19.92 -9.87 -16.82
C ALA A 39 -20.85 -8.68 -17.17
N ALA A 40 -20.82 -7.61 -16.38
CA ALA A 40 -21.62 -6.40 -16.63
C ALA A 40 -21.19 -5.70 -17.93
N GLU A 41 -19.87 -5.59 -18.19
CA GLU A 41 -19.33 -5.03 -19.42
C GLU A 41 -19.73 -5.85 -20.65
N ALA A 42 -19.61 -7.18 -20.58
CA ALA A 42 -20.04 -8.08 -21.66
C ALA A 42 -21.55 -7.98 -21.94
N ALA A 43 -22.35 -7.72 -20.92
CA ALA A 43 -23.80 -7.53 -21.02
C ALA A 43 -24.24 -6.09 -21.33
N GLY A 44 -23.31 -5.12 -21.37
CA GLY A 44 -23.63 -3.70 -21.57
C GLY A 44 -24.44 -3.08 -20.42
N LEU A 45 -24.29 -3.61 -19.21
CA LEU A 45 -25.03 -3.14 -18.03
C LEU A 45 -24.36 -1.90 -17.42
N PRO A 46 -25.15 -0.90 -16.98
CA PRO A 46 -24.61 0.31 -16.36
C PRO A 46 -24.15 0.10 -14.92
N LEU A 47 -24.46 -1.05 -14.32
CA LEU A 47 -24.21 -1.37 -12.92
C LEU A 47 -23.59 -2.77 -12.80
N ILE A 48 -22.67 -2.90 -11.86
CA ILE A 48 -22.01 -4.16 -11.52
C ILE A 48 -22.76 -4.80 -10.35
N ASP A 49 -23.08 -6.08 -10.46
CA ASP A 49 -23.75 -6.82 -9.38
C ASP A 49 -22.72 -7.32 -8.34
N ILE A 50 -22.48 -6.49 -7.33
CA ILE A 50 -21.56 -6.77 -6.24
C ILE A 50 -22.21 -6.37 -4.91
N THR A 51 -22.20 -7.26 -3.93
CA THR A 51 -22.87 -7.07 -2.63
C THR A 51 -21.98 -6.41 -1.57
N ALA A 52 -20.67 -6.37 -1.81
CA ALA A 52 -19.67 -5.77 -0.93
C ALA A 52 -18.95 -4.62 -1.62
N ARG A 53 -18.25 -3.78 -0.85
CA ARG A 53 -17.33 -2.78 -1.43
C ARG A 53 -16.21 -3.52 -2.15
N ASP A 54 -15.75 -2.97 -3.27
CA ASP A 54 -14.70 -3.59 -4.11
C ASP A 54 -13.39 -3.89 -3.35
N VAL A 55 -13.09 -3.12 -2.30
CA VAL A 55 -11.91 -3.38 -1.44
C VAL A 55 -12.08 -4.59 -0.51
N ASP A 56 -13.32 -5.00 -0.25
CA ASP A 56 -13.69 -6.05 0.70
C ASP A 56 -14.11 -7.36 -0.02
N VAL A 57 -14.03 -7.45 -1.36
CA VAL A 57 -14.36 -8.70 -2.08
C VAL A 57 -13.25 -9.72 -2.02
N GLU A 58 -13.66 -10.96 -1.77
CA GLU A 58 -12.78 -12.12 -1.77
C GLU A 58 -12.21 -12.41 -3.18
N LEU A 59 -11.04 -13.06 -3.20
CA LEU A 59 -10.48 -13.61 -4.43
C LEU A 59 -11.40 -14.71 -4.98
N SER A 60 -11.50 -14.81 -6.31
CA SER A 60 -12.25 -15.88 -6.93
C SER A 60 -11.60 -17.24 -6.62
N GLY A 61 -12.44 -18.25 -6.44
CA GLY A 61 -12.00 -19.64 -6.37
C GLY A 61 -11.30 -20.04 -7.67
N ARG A 62 -10.34 -20.95 -7.58
CA ARG A 62 -9.61 -21.44 -8.75
C ARG A 62 -10.35 -22.57 -9.45
#